data_AF-A0A7X9S1V9-F1
#
_entry.id   AF-A0A7X9S1V9-F1
#
_cell.length_a   1.000
_cell.length_b   1.000
_cell.length_c   1.000
_cell.angle_alpha   90.00
_cell.angle_beta   90.00
_cell.angle_gamma   90.00
#
_symmetry.space_group_name_H-M   'P 1'
#
loop_
_entity.id
_entity.type
_entity.pdbx_description
1 polymer ?
#
loop_
_entity_poly.entity_id
_entity_poly.type
_entity_poly.pdbx_seq_one_letter_code
_entity_poly.pdbx_strand_id
1 'polypeptide(L)'
;MQKELKLIELYYLICDKYKKTLQYDIQRFSPNSNTGKITDEEIITLYLFSVCYEQRLQVSQIYSFIYNYWLSWFPHFPSYQAFNARLNRLAPLFPSLVSELVSDLTLPSDLLEIFIANNYM
;
A
#
# COMPACT_ATOMS: atom_id res chain seq x y z
N MET A 1 11.79 11.51 10.84
CA MET A 1 12.02 12.05 9.48
C MET A 1 12.15 10.98 8.40
N GLN A 2 12.96 9.92 8.58
CA GLN A 2 13.14 8.89 7.54
C GLN A 2 11.88 8.04 7.27
N LYS A 3 11.05 7.78 8.28
CA LYS A 3 9.82 6.98 8.14
C LYS A 3 8.73 7.75 7.41
N GLU A 4 8.62 9.04 7.71
CA GLU A 4 7.70 10.00 7.11
C GLU A 4 7.99 10.16 5.62
N LEU A 5 9.26 10.29 5.24
CA LEU A 5 9.66 10.36 3.83
C LEU A 5 9.31 9.06 3.08
N LYS A 6 9.58 7.89 3.66
CA LYS A 6 9.19 6.59 3.07
C LYS A 6 7.67 6.45 2.92
N LEU A 7 6.91 6.93 3.90
CA LEU A 7 5.45 6.91 3.84
C LEU A 7 4.93 7.83 2.72
N ILE A 8 5.49 9.03 2.60
CA ILE A 8 5.15 9.99 1.54
C ILE A 8 5.49 9.41 0.16
N GLU A 9 6.68 8.86 0.00
CA GLU A 9 7.12 8.23 -1.26
C GLU A 9 6.19 7.07 -1.66
N LEU A 10 5.90 6.18 -0.72
CA LEU A 10 4.97 5.08 -0.95
C LEU A 10 3.56 5.59 -1.29
N TYR A 11 3.09 6.63 -0.61
CA TYR A 11 1.78 7.23 -0.90
C TYR A 11 1.71 7.76 -2.34
N TYR A 12 2.73 8.49 -2.81
CA TYR A 12 2.79 8.99 -4.18
C TYR A 12 2.80 7.85 -5.21
N LEU A 13 3.58 6.79 -4.95
CA LEU A 13 3.62 5.61 -5.81
C LEU A 13 2.23 4.97 -5.93
N ILE A 14 1.56 4.74 -4.79
CA ILE A 14 0.22 4.14 -4.79
C ILE A 14 -0.80 5.04 -5.48
N CYS A 15 -0.73 6.36 -5.31
CA CYS A 15 -1.61 7.30 -5.99
C CYS A 15 -1.44 7.26 -7.52
N ASP A 16 -0.21 7.15 -8.01
CA ASP A 16 0.08 7.04 -9.44
C ASP A 16 -0.50 5.74 -10.02
N LYS A 17 -0.24 4.62 -9.36
CA LYS A 17 -0.73 3.29 -9.74
C LYS A 17 -2.26 3.19 -9.67
N TYR A 18 -2.86 3.70 -8.60
CA TYR A 18 -4.30 3.66 -8.42
C TYR A 18 -5.04 4.40 -9.54
N LYS A 19 -4.56 5.58 -9.95
CA LYS A 19 -5.17 6.35 -11.04
C LYS A 19 -4.96 5.74 -12.42
N LYS A 20 -3.83 5.08 -12.67
CA LYS A 20 -3.53 4.52 -14.00
C LYS A 20 -4.26 3.22 -14.28
N THR A 21 -4.35 2.34 -13.29
CA THR A 21 -4.69 0.92 -13.49
C THR A 21 -5.64 0.42 -12.42
N LEU A 22 -5.31 0.60 -11.14
CA LEU A 22 -5.99 -0.17 -10.08
C LEU A 22 -7.43 0.28 -9.81
N GLN A 23 -7.79 1.55 -10.09
CA GLN A 23 -9.16 2.03 -9.93
C GLN A 23 -10.18 1.26 -10.81
N TYR A 24 -9.73 0.68 -11.93
CA TYR A 24 -10.57 -0.09 -12.84
C TYR A 24 -10.90 -1.48 -12.29
N ASP A 25 -9.95 -2.11 -11.57
CA ASP A 25 -10.12 -3.45 -10.98
C ASP A 25 -11.23 -3.49 -9.91
N ILE A 26 -11.41 -2.39 -9.21
CA ILE A 26 -12.42 -2.22 -8.14
C ILE A 26 -13.68 -1.47 -8.61
N GLN A 27 -13.77 -1.14 -9.90
CA GLN A 27 -14.90 -0.46 -10.56
C GLN A 27 -15.41 0.79 -9.81
N ARG A 28 -14.51 1.52 -9.13
CA ARG A 28 -14.88 2.73 -8.37
C ARG A 28 -14.87 3.94 -9.28
N PHE A 29 -15.94 4.10 -10.07
CA PHE A 29 -16.10 5.26 -10.96
C PHE A 29 -16.75 6.48 -10.28
N SER A 30 -17.07 6.43 -8.98
CA SER A 30 -17.79 7.52 -8.30
C SER A 30 -16.84 8.54 -7.68
N PRO A 31 -16.76 9.79 -8.20
CA PRO A 31 -15.87 10.84 -7.70
C PRO A 31 -16.26 11.35 -6.30
N ASN A 32 -17.49 11.07 -5.85
CA ASN A 32 -18.11 11.71 -4.67
C ASN A 32 -18.13 10.83 -3.41
N SER A 33 -17.50 9.65 -3.42
CA SER A 33 -17.69 8.66 -2.35
C SER A 33 -16.78 8.84 -1.11
N ASN A 34 -15.76 9.70 -1.17
CA ASN A 34 -14.69 9.76 -0.15
C ASN A 34 -14.54 11.12 0.56
N THR A 35 -15.42 12.11 0.35
CA THR A 35 -15.29 13.42 1.01
C THR A 35 -15.34 13.26 2.55
N GLY A 36 -14.24 13.60 3.23
CA GLY A 36 -14.12 13.52 4.70
C GLY A 36 -13.83 12.13 5.28
N LYS A 37 -13.43 11.15 4.46
CA LYS A 37 -13.05 9.79 4.91
C LYS A 37 -11.68 9.41 4.37
N ILE A 38 -10.99 8.54 5.09
CA ILE A 38 -9.75 7.92 4.59
C ILE A 38 -9.97 7.34 3.19
N THR A 39 -9.06 7.53 2.26
CA THR A 39 -9.18 7.02 0.89
C THR A 39 -8.72 5.57 0.78
N ASP A 40 -8.96 4.94 -0.37
CA ASP A 40 -8.50 3.56 -0.57
C ASP A 40 -6.97 3.53 -0.77
N GLU A 41 -6.41 4.54 -1.43
CA GLU A 41 -4.97 4.78 -1.56
C GLU A 41 -4.30 4.88 -0.20
N GLU A 42 -4.86 5.68 0.72
CA GLU A 42 -4.35 5.81 2.09
C GLU A 42 -4.37 4.48 2.86
N ILE A 43 -5.44 3.68 2.72
CA ILE A 43 -5.51 2.36 3.34
C ILE A 43 -4.45 1.41 2.78
N ILE A 44 -4.29 1.37 1.45
CA ILE A 44 -3.28 0.53 0.79
C ILE A 44 -1.88 0.94 1.24
N THR A 45 -1.57 2.23 1.23
CA THR A 45 -0.28 2.78 1.67
C THR A 45 0.00 2.41 3.12
N LEU A 46 -0.95 2.61 4.04
CA LEU A 46 -0.75 2.31 5.45
C LEU A 46 -0.56 0.82 5.73
N TYR A 47 -1.30 -0.03 5.01
CA TYR A 47 -1.14 -1.48 5.07
C TYR A 47 0.26 -1.89 4.61
N LEU A 48 0.66 -1.50 3.39
CA LEU A 48 1.95 -1.85 2.81
C LEU A 48 3.11 -1.29 3.63
N PHE A 49 3.00 -0.05 4.10
CA PHE A 49 4.02 0.55 4.96
C PHE A 49 4.24 -0.28 6.22
N SER A 50 3.16 -0.70 6.87
CA SER A 50 3.21 -1.49 8.11
C SER A 50 3.79 -2.89 7.89
N VAL A 51 3.50 -3.51 6.74
CA VAL A 51 4.04 -4.82 6.38
C VAL A 51 5.52 -4.72 5.99
N CYS A 52 5.87 -3.81 5.07
CA CYS A 52 7.19 -3.74 4.46
C CYS A 52 8.25 -3.08 5.36
N TYR A 53 7.90 -2.04 6.11
CA TYR A 53 8.87 -1.29 6.91
C TYR A 53 8.82 -1.59 8.41
N GLU A 54 7.67 -2.06 8.91
CA GLU A 54 7.46 -2.28 10.35
C GLU A 54 7.17 -3.75 10.70
N GLN A 55 7.18 -4.64 9.70
CA GLN A 55 7.02 -6.10 9.83
C GLN A 55 5.78 -6.51 10.63
N ARG A 56 4.70 -5.74 10.52
CA ARG A 56 3.41 -6.04 11.15
C ARG A 56 2.56 -6.82 10.16
N LEU A 57 2.39 -8.12 10.40
CA LEU A 57 1.71 -9.02 9.46
C LEU A 57 0.23 -9.23 9.81
N GLN A 58 -0.15 -9.03 11.06
CA GLN A 58 -1.54 -9.17 11.49
C GLN A 58 -2.28 -7.82 11.37
N VAL A 59 -3.50 -7.84 10.84
CA VAL A 59 -4.32 -6.63 10.66
C VAL A 59 -4.55 -5.87 11.98
N SER A 60 -4.66 -6.59 13.11
CA SER A 60 -4.75 -6.00 14.46
C SER A 60 -3.49 -5.22 14.85
N GLN A 61 -2.31 -5.76 14.56
CA GLN A 61 -1.03 -5.12 14.82
C GLN A 61 -0.84 -3.90 13.92
N ILE A 62 -1.19 -4.02 12.63
CA ILE A 62 -1.18 -2.91 11.66
C ILE A 62 -2.06 -1.77 12.14
N TYR A 63 -3.31 -2.05 12.49
CA TYR A 63 -4.24 -1.04 12.98
C TYR A 63 -3.73 -0.33 14.23
N SER A 64 -3.23 -1.10 15.20
CA SER A 64 -2.70 -0.54 16.46
C SER A 64 -1.47 0.34 16.20
N PHE A 65 -0.60 -0.08 15.29
CA PHE A 65 0.56 0.72 14.86
C PHE A 65 0.11 2.05 14.23
N ILE A 66 -0.80 2.01 13.26
CA ILE A 66 -1.29 3.23 12.60
C ILE A 66 -1.93 4.19 13.61
N TYR A 67 -2.78 3.66 14.48
CA TYR A 67 -3.48 4.45 15.49
C TYR A 67 -2.50 5.14 16.45
N ASN A 68 -1.41 4.47 16.84
CA ASN A 68 -0.46 5.03 17.80
C ASN A 68 0.56 6.00 17.17
N TYR A 69 0.92 5.82 15.90
CA TYR A 69 2.05 6.55 15.29
C TYR A 69 1.64 7.51 14.16
N TRP A 70 0.52 7.28 13.49
CA TRP A 70 0.14 8.01 12.28
C TRP A 70 -1.23 8.69 12.36
N LEU A 71 -1.95 8.58 13.50
CA LEU A 71 -3.28 9.17 13.63
C LEU A 71 -3.32 10.69 13.39
N SER A 72 -2.26 11.41 13.75
CA SER A 72 -2.15 12.85 13.49
C SER A 72 -2.04 13.19 12.00
N TRP A 73 -1.57 12.26 11.18
CA TRP A 73 -1.48 12.41 9.72
C TRP A 73 -2.77 11.96 9.02
N PHE A 74 -3.57 11.11 9.67
CA PHE A 74 -4.84 10.58 9.17
C PHE A 74 -5.96 10.84 10.18
N PRO A 75 -6.40 12.10 10.38
CA PRO A 75 -7.37 12.46 11.42
C PRO A 75 -8.76 11.82 11.24
N HIS A 76 -9.07 11.32 10.04
CA HIS A 76 -10.31 10.60 9.72
C HIS A 76 -10.10 9.08 9.66
N PHE A 77 -9.11 8.56 10.39
CA PHE A 77 -8.84 7.12 10.46
C PHE A 77 -10.08 6.37 11.00
N PRO A 78 -10.55 5.32 10.30
CA PRO A 78 -11.79 4.63 10.65
C PRO A 78 -11.60 3.72 11.87
N SER A 79 -12.70 3.21 12.42
CA SER A 79 -12.64 2.14 13.43
C SER A 79 -12.00 0.88 12.88
N TYR A 80 -11.51 0.00 13.76
CA TYR A 80 -10.91 -1.28 13.37
C TYR A 80 -11.80 -2.10 12.43
N GLN A 81 -13.10 -2.20 12.74
CA GLN A 81 -14.06 -2.95 11.94
C GLN A 81 -14.20 -2.35 10.54
N ALA A 82 -14.29 -1.02 10.44
CA ALA A 82 -14.41 -0.32 9.17
C ALA A 82 -13.10 -0.37 8.35
N PHE A 83 -11.93 -0.28 9.02
CA PHE A 83 -10.63 -0.49 8.41
C PHE A 83 -10.51 -1.90 7.82
N ASN A 84 -10.78 -2.93 8.63
CA ASN A 84 -10.67 -4.33 8.22
C ASN A 84 -11.65 -4.67 7.09
N ALA A 85 -12.90 -4.20 7.17
CA ALA A 85 -13.87 -4.40 6.10
C ALA A 85 -13.43 -3.78 4.77
N ARG A 86 -12.83 -2.58 4.81
CA ARG A 86 -12.29 -1.93 3.60
C ARG A 86 -11.05 -2.62 3.07
N LEU A 87 -10.14 -3.04 3.94
CA LEU A 87 -8.95 -3.79 3.54
C LEU A 87 -9.33 -5.10 2.85
N ASN A 88 -10.30 -5.84 3.39
CA ASN A 88 -10.81 -7.07 2.77
C ASN A 88 -11.44 -6.80 1.39
N ARG A 89 -12.16 -5.68 1.23
CA ARG A 89 -12.67 -5.26 -0.08
C ARG A 89 -11.56 -4.95 -1.08
N LEU A 90 -10.42 -4.44 -0.61
CA LEU A 90 -9.25 -4.12 -1.42
C LEU A 90 -8.34 -5.35 -1.65
N ALA A 91 -8.57 -6.47 -0.96
CA ALA A 91 -7.76 -7.68 -1.09
C ALA A 91 -7.56 -8.14 -2.56
N PRO A 92 -8.57 -8.11 -3.44
CA PRO A 92 -8.43 -8.53 -4.84
C PRO A 92 -7.53 -7.61 -5.69
N LEU A 93 -7.22 -6.40 -5.21
CA LEU A 93 -6.41 -5.41 -5.94
C LEU A 93 -4.90 -5.65 -5.74
N PHE A 94 -4.49 -6.35 -4.68
CA PHE A 94 -3.08 -6.60 -4.41
C PHE A 94 -2.36 -7.44 -5.47
N PRO A 95 -2.94 -8.51 -6.05
CA PRO A 95 -2.30 -9.23 -7.15
C PRO A 95 -1.97 -8.34 -8.35
N SER A 96 -2.92 -7.48 -8.78
CA SER A 96 -2.69 -6.53 -9.87
C SER A 96 -1.60 -5.51 -9.52
N LEU A 97 -1.66 -4.95 -8.30
CA LEU A 97 -0.65 -4.01 -7.82
C LEU A 97 0.74 -4.65 -7.80
N VAL A 98 0.88 -5.90 -7.33
CA VAL A 98 2.15 -6.62 -7.34
C VAL A 98 2.63 -6.86 -8.77
N SER A 99 1.75 -7.29 -9.68
CA SER A 99 2.10 -7.51 -11.09
C SER A 99 2.64 -6.24 -11.75
N GLU A 100 2.03 -5.10 -11.46
CA GLU A 100 2.44 -3.82 -12.01
C GLU A 100 3.77 -3.35 -11.42
N LEU A 101 3.94 -3.45 -10.09
CA LEU A 101 5.20 -3.13 -9.44
C LEU A 101 6.35 -4.01 -9.93
N VAL A 102 6.12 -5.31 -10.14
CA VAL A 102 7.14 -6.23 -10.68
C VAL A 102 7.48 -5.87 -12.13
N SER A 103 6.50 -5.43 -12.92
CA SER A 103 6.71 -5.01 -14.30
C SER A 103 7.52 -3.70 -14.39
N ASP A 104 7.30 -2.76 -13.47
CA ASP A 104 8.15 -1.56 -13.34
C ASP A 104 9.56 -1.91 -12.84
N LEU A 105 9.65 -2.91 -11.97
CA LEU A 105 10.89 -3.41 -11.38
C LEU A 105 11.61 -4.42 -12.28
N THR A 106 11.30 -4.51 -13.58
CA THR A 106 12.15 -5.24 -14.51
C THR A 106 13.53 -4.59 -14.49
N LEU A 107 14.36 -5.08 -13.57
CA LEU A 107 15.79 -4.99 -13.58
C LEU A 107 16.19 -5.40 -15.01
N PRO A 108 17.12 -4.66 -15.65
CA PRO A 108 17.78 -5.17 -16.84
C PRO A 108 18.12 -6.64 -16.60
N SER A 109 17.76 -7.51 -17.54
CA SER A 109 17.99 -8.96 -17.46
C SER A 109 19.39 -9.29 -16.90
N ASP A 110 20.36 -8.46 -17.26
CA ASP A 110 21.77 -8.46 -16.87
C ASP A 110 22.03 -8.40 -15.34
N LEU A 111 21.10 -7.88 -14.53
CA LEU A 111 21.26 -7.78 -13.07
C LEU A 111 20.71 -8.99 -12.31
N LEU A 112 19.81 -9.78 -12.92
CA LEU A 112 19.29 -11.01 -12.32
C LEU A 112 20.36 -12.12 -12.27
N GLU A 113 21.20 -12.21 -13.30
CA GLU A 113 22.33 -13.15 -13.34
C GLU A 113 23.32 -12.89 -12.19
N ILE A 114 23.59 -11.63 -11.87
CA ILE A 114 24.50 -11.24 -10.78
C ILE A 114 23.93 -11.65 -9.41
N PHE A 115 22.61 -11.50 -9.21
CA PHE A 115 21.98 -11.83 -7.93
C PHE A 115 21.87 -13.34 -7.69
N ILE A 116 21.68 -14.12 -8.75
CA ILE A 116 21.66 -15.58 -8.69
C ILE A 116 23.09 -16.11 -8.51
N ALA A 117 24.07 -15.60 -9.25
CA ALA A 117 25.47 -16.05 -9.15
C ALA A 117 26.06 -15.83 -7.74
N ASN A 118 25.71 -14.72 -7.07
CA ASN A 118 26.23 -14.40 -5.74
C ASN A 118 25.56 -15.17 -4.58
N ASN A 119 24.50 -15.96 -4.85
CA ASN A 119 23.87 -16.82 -3.83
C ASN A 119 24.23 -18.30 -3.97
N TYR A 120 25.08 -18.66 -4.95
CA TYR A 120 25.58 -20.03 -5.17
C TYR A 120 27.11 -20.14 -5.22
N MET A 121 27.85 -19.08 -4.82
CA MET A 121 29.28 -19.13 -4.48
C MET A 121 29.48 -18.76 -3.02
#